data_AF-A0A222VX28-F1
#
_entry.id   AF-A0A222VX28-F1
#
_cell.length_a   1.000
_cell.length_b   1.000
_cell.length_c   1.000
_cell.angle_alpha   90.00
_cell.angle_beta   90.00
_cell.angle_gamma   90.00
#
_symmetry.space_group_name_H-M   'P 1'
#
loop_
_entity.id
_entity.type
_entity.pdbx_description
1 polymer ?
#
loop_
_entity_poly.entity_id
_entity_poly.type
_entity_poly.pdbx_seq_one_letter_code
_entity_poly.pdbx_strand_id
1 'polypeptide(L)'
;MTSTVTGRGPSVPPTRPRREPRPTRSGVGWLLELPANAVRRVARSAKATPGRLSLIATGLIVLALVTGLVGTASVLNRDNTINALIDHREPLAAAAQEVYGSLSDADATAASAFLSTGTEPPELRERYELDIARAGAALAKAASDSGSVPEAAEQVGILSQRLPVYTGLIETARANNRQGFPSGAAYLREASELMRSQLLPAAHRLYEIDAQRLVDEQDTASGVPWLTAVLVFGLLAALIATQIHLKRRTNRVFNIGLLVASIAVGLSILWGAGALTVQSVLVSSGRSTGTEQADLLVRARIAALQARADETLTLVARGGGESYDKEFGELFGQFAGEDGQGGLLGEARRGAEGGPETTHIASAANHATTWLRAHGEVRRLDDSGNYAEAVGLAIDGTDEEGAAAAFSRVDGDLVAAIGVARQSFLDETTNGSRALTLLAPGFAVLAAIAALGTTLGFRERLREYR
;
A
#
# COMPACT_ATOMS: atom_id res chain seq x y z
N MET A 1 50.87 -30.38 -85.56
CA MET A 1 50.36 -30.34 -84.19
C MET A 1 51.39 -29.63 -83.31
N THR A 2 51.00 -28.47 -82.77
CA THR A 2 51.52 -27.79 -81.56
C THR A 2 53.04 -27.56 -81.34
N SER A 3 53.45 -26.32 -81.65
CA SER A 3 54.15 -25.31 -80.82
C SER A 3 55.43 -25.61 -80.02
N THR A 4 56.54 -25.05 -80.51
CA THR A 4 57.41 -23.99 -79.94
C THR A 4 57.66 -23.82 -78.42
N VAL A 5 58.96 -23.59 -78.11
CA VAL A 5 59.56 -22.55 -77.21
C VAL A 5 60.45 -23.04 -76.04
N THR A 6 61.73 -22.65 -76.18
CA THR A 6 62.83 -22.24 -75.26
C THR A 6 62.82 -22.53 -73.75
N GLY A 7 64.03 -22.74 -73.20
CA GLY A 7 64.33 -22.49 -71.79
C GLY A 7 65.83 -22.29 -71.51
N ARG A 8 66.22 -21.04 -71.19
CA ARG A 8 67.56 -20.59 -70.78
C ARG A 8 67.55 -20.27 -69.28
N GLY A 9 68.57 -20.75 -68.57
CA GLY A 9 69.12 -20.13 -67.35
C GLY A 9 68.67 -20.69 -66.00
N PRO A 10 69.60 -20.77 -65.04
CA PRO A 10 69.31 -20.25 -63.71
C PRO A 10 70.36 -19.23 -63.27
N SER A 11 69.89 -18.11 -62.71
CA SER A 11 70.70 -17.20 -61.90
C SER A 11 69.84 -16.58 -60.80
N VAL A 12 70.54 -16.18 -59.72
CA VAL A 12 70.11 -15.33 -58.57
C VAL A 12 69.41 -16.13 -57.44
N PRO A 13 69.60 -15.86 -56.11
CA PRO A 13 69.92 -14.56 -55.47
C PRO A 13 70.89 -14.53 -54.25
N PRO A 14 71.38 -13.34 -53.83
CA PRO A 14 71.81 -13.11 -52.45
C PRO A 14 70.76 -12.36 -51.59
N THR A 15 70.53 -12.95 -50.40
CA THR A 15 70.29 -12.39 -49.05
C THR A 15 69.36 -11.18 -48.81
N ARG A 16 68.25 -11.46 -48.09
CA ARG A 16 67.37 -10.49 -47.39
C ARG A 16 67.90 -10.15 -45.99
N PRO A 17 67.58 -8.98 -45.40
CA PRO A 17 67.98 -8.62 -44.05
C PRO A 17 67.16 -9.33 -42.95
N ARG A 18 67.83 -9.50 -41.81
CA ARG A 18 67.47 -10.24 -40.58
C ARG A 18 66.26 -9.59 -39.87
N ARG A 19 65.22 -10.37 -39.59
CA ARG A 19 64.09 -9.95 -38.73
C ARG A 19 64.48 -10.10 -37.25
N GLU A 20 64.28 -9.04 -36.47
CA GLU A 20 64.39 -9.05 -35.01
C GLU A 20 63.25 -9.88 -34.36
N PRO A 21 63.48 -10.49 -33.18
CA PRO A 21 62.48 -11.28 -32.48
C PRO A 21 61.41 -10.38 -31.82
N ARG A 22 60.13 -10.68 -32.10
CA ARG A 22 58.98 -10.06 -31.41
C ARG A 22 58.83 -10.66 -30.01
N PRO A 23 58.62 -9.85 -28.96
CA PRO A 23 58.31 -10.37 -27.64
C PRO A 23 56.90 -10.96 -27.60
N THR A 24 56.78 -12.17 -27.05
CA THR A 24 55.53 -12.86 -26.74
C THR A 24 54.79 -12.12 -25.63
N ARG A 25 53.64 -11.52 -25.96
CA ARG A 25 52.71 -10.92 -24.99
C ARG A 25 51.88 -12.02 -24.35
N SER A 26 52.19 -12.36 -23.10
CA SER A 26 51.37 -13.22 -22.24
C SER A 26 50.27 -12.41 -21.53
N GLY A 27 49.04 -12.92 -21.59
CA GLY A 27 48.01 -12.94 -20.54
C GLY A 27 47.71 -11.70 -19.68
N VAL A 28 46.45 -11.26 -19.73
CA VAL A 28 45.68 -10.49 -18.71
C VAL A 28 46.15 -9.09 -18.27
N GLY A 29 47.37 -8.65 -18.53
CA GLY A 29 47.82 -7.28 -18.20
C GLY A 29 47.05 -6.16 -18.91
N TRP A 30 46.48 -6.45 -20.09
CA TRP A 30 45.73 -5.47 -20.88
C TRP A 30 44.40 -5.04 -20.23
N LEU A 31 43.82 -5.87 -19.37
CA LEU A 31 42.57 -5.55 -18.64
C LEU A 31 42.80 -4.53 -17.51
N LEU A 32 44.00 -4.49 -16.93
CA LEU A 32 44.41 -3.50 -15.91
C LEU A 32 45.07 -2.25 -16.50
N GLU A 33 45.52 -2.31 -17.76
CA GLU A 33 46.14 -1.16 -18.45
C GLU A 33 45.14 -0.19 -19.11
N LEU A 34 43.88 -0.61 -19.31
CA LEU A 34 42.80 0.24 -19.82
C LEU A 34 42.55 1.51 -18.98
N PRO A 35 42.48 1.47 -17.64
CA PRO A 35 42.33 2.68 -16.84
C PRO A 35 43.62 3.53 -16.83
N ALA A 36 44.81 2.94 -16.71
CA ALA A 36 46.05 3.69 -16.53
C ALA A 36 46.48 4.48 -17.79
N ASN A 37 46.32 3.89 -18.97
CA ASN A 37 46.67 4.54 -20.23
C ASN A 37 45.64 5.59 -20.65
N ALA A 38 44.36 5.38 -20.31
CA ALA A 38 43.31 6.40 -20.45
C ALA A 38 43.59 7.60 -19.53
N VAL A 39 43.88 7.35 -18.24
CA VAL A 39 44.22 8.39 -17.25
C VAL A 39 45.47 9.19 -17.66
N ARG A 40 46.53 8.55 -18.18
CA ARG A 40 47.74 9.26 -18.66
C ARG A 40 47.51 10.07 -19.95
N ARG A 41 46.57 9.67 -20.81
CA ARG A 41 46.17 10.43 -22.01
C ARG A 41 45.30 11.63 -21.64
N VAL A 42 44.38 11.44 -20.70
CA VAL A 42 43.55 12.48 -20.07
C VAL A 42 44.42 13.54 -19.38
N ALA A 43 45.43 13.11 -18.60
CA ALA A 43 46.36 14.02 -17.93
C ALA A 43 47.29 14.81 -18.88
N ARG A 44 47.70 14.21 -20.01
CA ARG A 44 48.50 14.92 -21.04
C ARG A 44 47.66 15.89 -21.86
N SER A 45 46.42 15.55 -22.17
CA SER A 45 45.48 16.44 -22.87
C SER A 45 45.08 17.64 -21.98
N ALA A 46 45.00 17.46 -20.65
CA ALA A 46 44.73 18.52 -19.69
C ALA A 46 45.79 19.65 -19.62
N LYS A 47 46.96 19.48 -20.26
CA LYS A 47 48.00 20.53 -20.36
C LYS A 47 47.80 21.45 -21.58
N ALA A 48 47.04 21.03 -22.60
CA ALA A 48 46.71 21.86 -23.75
C ALA A 48 45.32 22.50 -23.57
N THR A 49 45.17 23.78 -23.90
CA THR A 49 43.90 24.54 -23.86
C THR A 49 42.69 23.81 -24.47
N PRO A 50 42.81 23.11 -25.62
CA PRO A 50 41.72 22.31 -26.18
C PRO A 50 41.42 21.00 -25.41
N GLY A 51 42.39 20.39 -24.74
CA GLY A 51 42.18 19.13 -24.03
C GLY A 51 41.46 19.30 -22.68
N ARG A 52 41.64 20.44 -21.99
CA ARG A 52 40.83 20.77 -20.79
C ARG A 52 39.33 20.93 -21.11
N LEU A 53 38.99 21.55 -22.25
CA LEU A 53 37.60 21.72 -22.68
C LEU A 53 36.95 20.37 -23.02
N SER A 54 37.68 19.47 -23.66
CA SER A 54 37.19 18.12 -23.97
C SER A 54 36.94 17.27 -22.71
N LEU A 55 37.75 17.46 -21.67
CA LEU A 55 37.62 16.79 -20.37
C LEU A 55 36.38 17.27 -19.61
N ILE A 56 36.13 18.58 -19.59
CA ILE A 56 34.92 19.19 -19.00
C ILE A 56 33.67 18.73 -19.76
N ALA A 57 33.71 18.75 -21.10
CA ALA A 57 32.59 18.29 -21.94
C ALA A 57 32.25 16.82 -21.66
N THR A 58 33.26 15.95 -21.60
CA THR A 58 33.08 14.54 -21.29
C THR A 58 32.52 14.34 -19.88
N GLY A 59 33.03 15.09 -18.89
CA GLY A 59 32.53 15.04 -17.52
C GLY A 59 31.06 15.44 -17.42
N LEU A 60 30.65 16.51 -18.09
CA LEU A 60 29.24 16.97 -18.12
C LEU A 60 28.32 15.96 -18.81
N ILE A 61 28.75 15.34 -19.91
CA ILE A 61 27.97 14.31 -20.62
C ILE A 61 27.78 13.08 -19.72
N VAL A 62 28.85 12.60 -19.08
CA VAL A 62 28.77 11.45 -18.17
C VAL A 62 27.87 11.78 -16.98
N LEU A 63 28.01 12.97 -16.38
CA LEU A 63 27.18 13.39 -15.27
C LEU A 63 25.69 13.50 -15.67
N ALA A 64 25.39 14.03 -16.85
CA ALA A 64 24.03 14.09 -17.39
C ALA A 64 23.42 12.70 -17.61
N LEU A 65 24.20 11.76 -18.16
CA LEU A 65 23.75 10.39 -18.39
C LEU A 65 23.54 9.62 -17.07
N VAL A 66 24.45 9.75 -16.11
CA VAL A 66 24.29 9.13 -14.78
C VAL A 66 23.09 9.72 -14.05
N THR A 67 22.91 11.04 -14.10
CA THR A 67 21.75 11.71 -13.49
C THR A 67 20.44 11.23 -14.12
N GLY A 68 20.39 11.12 -15.46
CA GLY A 68 19.23 10.57 -16.16
C GLY A 68 18.96 9.11 -15.79
N LEU A 69 19.98 8.27 -15.79
CA LEU A 69 19.86 6.84 -15.42
C LEU A 69 19.36 6.67 -13.98
N VAL A 70 19.98 7.36 -13.02
CA VAL A 70 19.60 7.28 -11.60
C VAL A 70 18.21 7.87 -11.38
N GLY A 71 17.87 8.97 -12.06
CA GLY A 71 16.53 9.57 -12.04
C GLY A 71 15.46 8.60 -12.55
N THR A 72 15.67 8.03 -13.75
CA THR A 72 14.75 7.03 -14.33
C THR A 72 14.65 5.79 -13.46
N ALA A 73 15.77 5.24 -12.96
CA ALA A 73 15.76 4.07 -12.09
C ALA A 73 15.04 4.34 -10.76
N SER A 74 15.18 5.54 -10.19
CA SER A 74 14.48 5.94 -8.97
C SER A 74 12.96 6.00 -9.18
N VAL A 75 12.50 6.53 -10.31
CA VAL A 75 11.07 6.56 -10.66
C VAL A 75 10.54 5.14 -10.88
N LEU A 76 11.25 4.30 -11.65
CA LEU A 76 10.83 2.93 -11.93
C LEU A 76 10.78 2.04 -10.69
N ASN A 77 11.76 2.15 -9.78
CA ASN A 77 11.72 1.43 -8.51
C ASN A 77 10.49 1.82 -7.69
N ARG A 78 10.11 3.09 -7.74
CA ARG A 78 8.96 3.61 -6.99
C ARG A 78 7.64 3.13 -7.57
N ASP A 79 7.50 3.12 -8.90
CA ASP A 79 6.33 2.51 -9.58
C ASP A 79 6.19 1.03 -9.22
N ASN A 80 7.28 0.25 -9.27
CA ASN A 80 7.25 -1.17 -8.90
C ASN A 80 6.87 -1.39 -7.42
N THR A 81 7.32 -0.52 -6.52
CA THR A 81 7.01 -0.62 -5.09
C THR A 81 5.54 -0.27 -4.83
N ILE A 82 5.01 0.76 -5.49
CA ILE A 82 3.58 1.14 -5.38
C ILE A 82 2.69 0.03 -5.95
N ASN A 83 3.04 -0.55 -7.10
CA ASN A 83 2.30 -1.67 -7.68
C ASN A 83 2.32 -2.90 -6.76
N ALA A 84 3.46 -3.22 -6.13
CA ALA A 84 3.53 -4.29 -5.15
C ALA A 84 2.64 -4.03 -3.92
N LEU A 85 2.55 -2.78 -3.46
CA LEU A 85 1.63 -2.40 -2.39
C LEU A 85 0.16 -2.64 -2.78
N ILE A 86 -0.24 -2.19 -3.97
CA ILE A 86 -1.63 -2.30 -4.47
C ILE A 86 -1.99 -3.76 -4.76
N ASP A 87 -1.13 -4.48 -5.47
CA ASP A 87 -1.45 -5.83 -5.97
C ASP A 87 -1.29 -6.92 -4.90
N HIS A 88 -0.53 -6.65 -3.83
CA HIS A 88 -0.19 -7.66 -2.83
C HIS A 88 -0.56 -7.29 -1.40
N ARG A 89 -0.24 -6.08 -0.93
CA ARG A 89 -0.37 -5.71 0.49
C ARG A 89 -1.75 -5.24 0.89
N GLU A 90 -2.39 -4.40 0.09
CA GLU A 90 -3.76 -3.95 0.37
C GLU A 90 -4.75 -5.14 0.46
N PRO A 91 -4.73 -6.14 -0.46
CA PRO A 91 -5.62 -7.29 -0.35
C PRO A 91 -5.39 -8.16 0.89
N LEU A 92 -4.17 -8.16 1.46
CA LEU A 92 -3.87 -8.90 2.68
C LEU A 92 -4.44 -8.20 3.91
N ALA A 93 -4.23 -6.88 4.04
CA ALA A 93 -4.84 -6.08 5.10
C ALA A 93 -6.38 -6.13 5.01
N ALA A 94 -6.91 -6.09 3.79
CA ALA A 94 -8.34 -6.24 3.55
C ALA A 94 -8.86 -7.61 3.99
N ALA A 95 -8.12 -8.69 3.71
CA ALA A 95 -8.47 -10.03 4.16
C ALA A 95 -8.42 -10.18 5.68
N ALA A 96 -7.41 -9.64 6.36
CA ALA A 96 -7.33 -9.70 7.83
C ALA A 96 -8.55 -9.01 8.49
N GLN A 97 -8.98 -7.87 7.94
CA GLN A 97 -10.20 -7.20 8.39
C GLN A 97 -11.47 -8.00 8.09
N GLU A 98 -11.56 -8.63 6.91
CA GLU A 98 -12.69 -9.49 6.55
C GLU A 98 -12.82 -10.66 7.53
N VAL A 99 -11.70 -11.27 7.96
CA VAL A 99 -11.72 -12.30 9.01
C VAL A 99 -12.41 -11.78 10.27
N TYR A 100 -11.99 -10.61 10.77
CA TYR A 100 -12.61 -10.03 11.97
C TYR A 100 -14.11 -9.78 11.74
N GLY A 101 -14.44 -9.08 10.67
CA GLY A 101 -15.80 -8.63 10.37
C GLY A 101 -16.77 -9.80 10.22
N SER A 102 -16.40 -10.82 9.45
CA SER A 102 -17.23 -12.01 9.26
C SER A 102 -17.35 -12.84 10.54
N LEU A 103 -16.29 -13.00 11.33
CA LEU A 103 -16.38 -13.75 12.60
C LEU A 103 -17.30 -13.07 13.62
N SER A 104 -17.23 -11.74 13.70
CA SER A 104 -18.07 -10.97 14.61
C SER A 104 -19.54 -10.94 14.16
N ASP A 105 -19.82 -10.87 12.86
CA ASP A 105 -21.19 -10.97 12.33
C ASP A 105 -21.76 -12.38 12.51
N ALA A 106 -20.95 -13.42 12.34
CA ALA A 106 -21.35 -14.80 12.57
C ALA A 106 -21.77 -15.03 14.03
N ASP A 107 -21.06 -14.49 15.02
CA ASP A 107 -21.41 -14.63 16.44
C ASP A 107 -22.70 -13.90 16.80
N ALA A 108 -22.86 -12.65 16.35
CA ALA A 108 -24.09 -11.88 16.53
C ALA A 108 -25.31 -12.55 15.86
N THR A 109 -25.11 -13.09 14.65
CA THR A 109 -26.14 -13.82 13.90
C THR A 109 -26.51 -15.12 14.60
N ALA A 110 -25.54 -15.89 15.08
CA ALA A 110 -25.79 -17.13 15.81
C ALA A 110 -26.55 -16.88 17.13
N ALA A 111 -26.20 -15.82 17.85
CA ALA A 111 -26.92 -15.42 19.05
C ALA A 111 -28.38 -15.01 18.75
N SER A 112 -28.60 -14.22 17.69
CA SER A 112 -29.93 -13.78 17.29
C SER A 112 -30.80 -14.96 16.84
N ALA A 113 -30.22 -15.88 16.07
CA ALA A 113 -30.85 -17.11 15.64
C ALA A 113 -31.26 -18.00 16.83
N PHE A 114 -30.45 -18.03 17.89
CA PHE A 114 -30.73 -18.82 19.09
C PHE A 114 -31.97 -18.31 19.85
N LEU A 115 -32.19 -17.00 19.89
CA LEU A 115 -33.35 -16.39 20.56
C LEU A 115 -34.69 -16.69 19.89
N SER A 116 -34.68 -17.08 18.60
CA SER A 116 -35.89 -17.48 17.90
C SER A 116 -36.49 -18.75 18.55
N THR A 117 -37.69 -18.64 19.14
CA THR A 117 -38.41 -19.79 19.69
C THR A 117 -38.89 -20.72 18.57
N GLY A 118 -38.32 -21.92 18.48
CA GLY A 118 -38.74 -22.96 17.53
C GLY A 118 -37.69 -23.27 16.46
N THR A 119 -38.09 -23.26 15.19
CA THR A 119 -37.18 -23.49 14.06
C THR A 119 -36.41 -22.21 13.76
N GLU A 120 -35.09 -22.31 13.68
CA GLU A 120 -34.20 -21.22 13.27
C GLU A 120 -34.65 -20.62 11.92
N PRO A 121 -34.72 -19.27 11.79
CA PRO A 121 -34.99 -18.62 10.51
C PRO A 121 -33.94 -19.00 9.45
N PRO A 122 -34.35 -19.47 8.25
CA PRO A 122 -33.42 -19.86 7.19
C PRO A 122 -32.44 -18.76 6.80
N GLU A 123 -32.88 -17.50 6.83
CA GLU A 123 -32.10 -16.34 6.43
C GLU A 123 -30.91 -16.09 7.40
N LEU A 124 -31.14 -16.24 8.71
CA LEU A 124 -30.08 -16.11 9.71
C LEU A 124 -29.09 -17.28 9.61
N ARG A 125 -29.58 -18.48 9.28
CA ARG A 125 -28.74 -19.64 9.05
C ARG A 125 -27.82 -19.44 7.84
N GLU A 126 -28.37 -18.96 6.72
CA GLU A 126 -27.60 -18.68 5.51
C GLU A 126 -26.55 -17.59 5.74
N ARG A 127 -26.92 -16.51 6.44
CA ARG A 127 -25.99 -15.44 6.82
C ARG A 127 -24.82 -15.97 7.64
N TYR A 128 -25.10 -16.73 8.70
CA TYR A 128 -24.06 -17.36 9.53
C TYR A 128 -23.11 -18.25 8.70
N GLU A 129 -23.65 -19.12 7.84
CA GLU A 129 -22.83 -20.02 7.02
C GLU A 129 -21.95 -19.24 6.02
N LEU A 130 -22.52 -18.18 5.42
CA LEU A 130 -21.79 -17.29 4.51
C LEU A 130 -20.64 -16.56 5.22
N ASP A 131 -20.88 -16.07 6.44
CA ASP A 131 -19.85 -15.37 7.21
C ASP A 131 -18.72 -16.31 7.64
N ILE A 132 -19.04 -17.53 8.07
CA ILE A 132 -18.00 -18.54 8.35
C ILE A 132 -17.19 -18.89 7.09
N ALA A 133 -17.85 -18.99 5.92
CA ALA A 133 -17.16 -19.24 4.66
C ALA A 133 -16.26 -18.06 4.25
N ARG A 134 -16.73 -16.81 4.40
CA ARG A 134 -15.94 -15.59 4.15
C ARG A 134 -14.75 -15.49 5.09
N ALA A 135 -14.95 -15.70 6.39
CA ALA A 135 -13.88 -15.73 7.38
C ALA A 135 -12.81 -16.78 7.02
N GLY A 136 -13.23 -18.00 6.64
CA GLY A 136 -12.31 -19.06 6.24
C GLY A 136 -11.50 -18.72 4.99
N ALA A 137 -12.14 -18.16 3.96
CA ALA A 137 -11.48 -17.74 2.73
C ALA A 137 -10.50 -16.57 2.97
N ALA A 138 -10.91 -15.57 3.75
CA ALA A 138 -10.09 -14.44 4.13
C ALA A 138 -8.90 -14.87 5.00
N LEU A 139 -9.10 -15.80 5.94
CA LEU A 139 -8.03 -16.38 6.74
C LEU A 139 -7.01 -17.12 5.87
N ALA A 140 -7.46 -17.90 4.89
CA ALA A 140 -6.56 -18.57 3.96
C ALA A 140 -5.75 -17.56 3.12
N LYS A 141 -6.34 -16.43 2.75
CA LYS A 141 -5.64 -15.35 2.06
C LYS A 141 -4.60 -14.68 2.96
N ALA A 142 -4.94 -14.31 4.18
CA ALA A 142 -4.01 -13.73 5.16
C ALA A 142 -2.89 -14.73 5.57
N ALA A 143 -3.20 -16.03 5.60
CA ALA A 143 -2.24 -17.10 5.85
C ALA A 143 -1.14 -17.19 4.78
N SER A 144 -1.40 -16.68 3.56
CA SER A 144 -0.48 -16.87 2.42
C SER A 144 0.84 -16.07 2.52
N ASP A 145 0.90 -15.01 3.33
CA ASP A 145 2.09 -14.17 3.52
C ASP A 145 2.62 -14.13 4.98
N SER A 146 1.84 -14.60 5.94
CA SER A 146 2.15 -14.55 7.38
C SER A 146 3.29 -15.47 7.81
N GLY A 147 3.69 -16.46 7.00
CA GLY A 147 4.81 -17.36 7.33
C GLY A 147 6.18 -16.68 7.48
N SER A 148 6.30 -15.44 6.99
CA SER A 148 7.51 -14.61 7.13
C SER A 148 7.56 -13.79 8.42
N VAL A 149 6.44 -13.70 9.16
CA VAL A 149 6.28 -12.89 10.37
C VAL A 149 5.78 -13.79 11.51
N PRO A 150 6.64 -14.15 12.48
CA PRO A 150 6.28 -15.08 13.56
C PRO A 150 5.00 -14.70 14.30
N GLU A 151 4.80 -13.41 14.57
CA GLU A 151 3.64 -12.87 15.28
C GLU A 151 2.34 -13.07 14.48
N ALA A 152 2.37 -12.86 13.16
CA ALA A 152 1.22 -13.08 12.29
C ALA A 152 0.90 -14.58 12.15
N ALA A 153 1.93 -15.41 12.01
CA ALA A 153 1.78 -16.86 11.96
C ALA A 153 1.15 -17.43 13.24
N GLU A 154 1.47 -16.87 14.41
CA GLU A 154 0.82 -17.21 15.67
C GLU A 154 -0.68 -16.92 15.65
N GLN A 155 -1.08 -15.71 15.22
CA GLN A 155 -2.51 -15.34 15.17
C GLN A 155 -3.28 -16.21 14.18
N VAL A 156 -2.73 -16.48 12.99
CA VAL A 156 -3.31 -17.41 12.01
C VAL A 156 -3.43 -18.82 12.59
N GLY A 157 -2.45 -19.26 13.37
CA GLY A 157 -2.49 -20.53 14.09
C GLY A 157 -3.65 -20.61 15.10
N ILE A 158 -3.86 -19.56 15.90
CA ILE A 158 -4.98 -19.47 16.84
C ILE A 158 -6.31 -19.55 16.10
N LEU A 159 -6.49 -18.72 15.06
CA LEU A 159 -7.73 -18.66 14.28
C LEU A 159 -8.04 -20.02 13.63
N SER A 160 -7.03 -20.64 13.01
CA SER A 160 -7.19 -21.94 12.33
C SER A 160 -7.55 -23.08 13.28
N GLN A 161 -7.05 -23.05 14.52
CA GLN A 161 -7.32 -24.09 15.53
C GLN A 161 -8.65 -23.87 16.25
N ARG A 162 -9.02 -22.62 16.52
CA ARG A 162 -10.20 -22.29 17.35
C ARG A 162 -11.48 -22.16 16.53
N LEU A 163 -11.41 -21.76 15.26
CA LEU A 163 -12.60 -21.58 14.43
C LEU A 163 -13.44 -22.88 14.29
N PRO A 164 -12.84 -24.07 14.06
CA PRO A 164 -13.61 -25.32 14.04
C PRO A 164 -14.24 -25.68 15.41
N VAL A 165 -13.61 -25.29 16.52
CA VAL A 165 -14.16 -25.52 17.86
C VAL A 165 -15.38 -24.64 18.08
N TYR A 166 -15.27 -23.36 17.71
CA TYR A 166 -16.38 -22.41 17.74
C TYR A 166 -17.59 -22.92 16.94
N THR A 167 -17.38 -23.31 15.67
CA THR A 167 -18.50 -23.78 14.83
C THR A 167 -19.12 -25.06 15.39
N GLY A 168 -18.33 -25.97 15.98
CA GLY A 168 -18.82 -27.16 16.67
C GLY A 168 -19.69 -26.84 17.90
N LEU A 169 -19.32 -25.83 18.69
CA LEU A 169 -20.11 -25.37 19.83
C LEU A 169 -21.44 -24.75 19.38
N ILE A 170 -21.43 -23.93 18.31
CA ILE A 170 -22.67 -23.35 17.73
C ILE A 170 -23.61 -24.44 17.23
N GLU A 171 -23.12 -25.45 16.52
CA GLU A 171 -23.97 -26.56 16.05
C GLU A 171 -24.54 -27.37 17.24
N THR A 172 -23.76 -27.55 18.30
CA THR A 172 -24.22 -28.20 19.54
C THR A 172 -25.29 -27.37 20.24
N ALA A 173 -25.09 -26.06 20.33
CA ALA A 173 -26.07 -25.12 20.87
C ALA A 173 -27.38 -25.19 20.09
N ARG A 174 -27.31 -25.14 18.75
CA ARG A 174 -28.46 -25.24 17.84
C ARG A 174 -29.21 -26.57 17.99
N ALA A 175 -28.49 -27.69 18.08
CA ALA A 175 -29.10 -29.01 18.26
C ALA A 175 -29.85 -29.13 19.59
N ASN A 176 -29.32 -28.53 20.66
CA ASN A 176 -29.99 -28.48 21.96
C ASN A 176 -31.17 -27.50 21.97
N ASN A 177 -31.04 -26.34 21.32
CA ASN A 177 -32.11 -25.34 21.21
C ASN A 177 -33.35 -25.92 20.52
N ARG A 178 -33.16 -26.64 19.42
CA ARG A 178 -34.24 -27.35 18.70
C ARG A 178 -34.98 -28.38 19.54
N GLN A 179 -34.32 -28.93 20.56
CA GLN A 179 -34.91 -29.88 21.50
C GLN A 179 -35.49 -29.21 22.76
N GLY A 180 -35.35 -27.87 22.88
CA GLY A 180 -35.77 -27.11 24.04
C GLY A 180 -34.90 -27.32 25.28
N PHE A 181 -33.68 -27.86 25.12
CA PHE A 181 -32.80 -28.14 26.25
C PHE A 181 -32.08 -26.86 26.73
N PRO A 182 -32.10 -26.55 28.04
CA PRO A 182 -31.41 -25.38 28.60
C PRO A 182 -29.90 -25.37 28.35
N SER A 183 -29.29 -26.55 28.13
CA SER A 183 -27.87 -26.71 27.77
C SER A 183 -27.49 -25.97 26.49
N GLY A 184 -28.44 -25.71 25.58
CA GLY A 184 -28.16 -24.96 24.34
C GLY A 184 -27.61 -23.57 24.63
N ALA A 185 -28.16 -22.88 25.63
CA ALA A 185 -27.73 -21.53 26.00
C ALA A 185 -26.34 -21.54 26.67
N ALA A 186 -25.96 -22.66 27.32
CA ALA A 186 -24.62 -22.82 27.86
C ALA A 186 -23.57 -22.98 26.74
N TYR A 187 -23.84 -23.82 25.75
CA TYR A 187 -22.95 -23.99 24.59
C TYR A 187 -22.83 -22.72 23.75
N LEU A 188 -23.92 -21.96 23.58
CA LEU A 188 -23.88 -20.68 22.87
C LEU A 188 -22.98 -19.68 23.61
N ARG A 189 -23.16 -19.52 24.92
CA ARG A 189 -22.31 -18.62 25.72
C ARG A 189 -20.85 -19.05 25.71
N GLU A 190 -20.56 -20.34 25.73
CA GLU A 190 -19.19 -20.86 25.59
C GLU A 190 -18.60 -20.55 24.20
N ALA A 191 -19.40 -20.68 23.14
CA ALA A 191 -18.99 -20.31 21.79
C ALA A 191 -18.68 -18.81 21.68
N SER A 192 -19.60 -17.95 22.14
CA SER A 192 -19.40 -16.49 22.13
C SER A 192 -18.25 -16.06 23.04
N GLU A 193 -18.00 -16.76 24.14
CA GLU A 193 -16.82 -16.54 24.97
C GLU A 193 -15.53 -16.92 24.23
N LEU A 194 -15.50 -18.05 23.53
CA LEU A 194 -14.37 -18.42 22.68
C LEU A 194 -14.13 -17.39 21.55
N MET A 195 -15.23 -16.86 20.98
CA MET A 195 -15.16 -15.82 19.97
C MET A 195 -14.51 -14.55 20.52
N ARG A 196 -15.03 -14.04 21.64
CA ARG A 196 -14.59 -12.77 22.25
C ARG A 196 -13.21 -12.84 22.92
N SER A 197 -12.88 -13.97 23.55
CA SER A 197 -11.62 -14.12 24.29
C SER A 197 -10.42 -14.54 23.42
N GLN A 198 -10.66 -15.20 22.28
CA GLN A 198 -9.58 -15.79 21.47
C GLN A 198 -9.66 -15.43 19.99
N LEU A 199 -10.79 -15.63 19.34
CA LEU A 199 -10.88 -15.44 17.88
C LEU A 199 -10.81 -13.97 17.47
N LEU A 200 -11.65 -13.10 18.04
CA LEU A 200 -11.66 -11.67 17.71
C LEU A 200 -10.34 -10.97 18.09
N PRO A 201 -9.74 -11.20 19.27
CA PRO A 201 -8.43 -10.63 19.59
C PRO A 201 -7.32 -11.10 18.63
N ALA A 202 -7.32 -12.37 18.22
CA ALA A 202 -6.35 -12.88 17.26
C ALA A 202 -6.54 -12.26 15.87
N ALA A 203 -7.80 -12.14 15.41
CA ALA A 203 -8.13 -11.47 14.15
C ALA A 203 -7.74 -9.99 14.17
N HIS A 204 -7.98 -9.29 15.29
CA HIS A 204 -7.62 -7.89 15.44
C HIS A 204 -6.10 -7.69 15.42
N ARG A 205 -5.33 -8.52 16.16
CA ARG A 205 -3.86 -8.46 16.12
C ARG A 205 -3.31 -8.76 14.74
N LEU A 206 -3.88 -9.73 14.02
CA LEU A 206 -3.50 -10.02 12.65
C LEU A 206 -3.71 -8.80 11.74
N TYR A 207 -4.85 -8.12 11.88
CA TYR A 207 -5.13 -6.87 11.18
C TYR A 207 -4.13 -5.77 11.55
N GLU A 208 -3.85 -5.54 12.83
CA GLU A 208 -2.89 -4.51 13.26
C GLU A 208 -1.48 -4.74 12.69
N ILE A 209 -1.03 -6.00 12.67
CA ILE A 209 0.27 -6.38 12.08
C ILE A 209 0.28 -6.06 10.58
N ASP A 210 -0.75 -6.49 9.83
CA ASP A 210 -0.78 -6.27 8.39
C ASP A 210 -0.99 -4.79 8.01
N ALA A 211 -1.76 -4.04 8.81
CA ALA A 211 -1.95 -2.60 8.65
C ALA A 211 -0.64 -1.83 8.92
N GLN A 212 0.09 -2.17 9.99
CA GLN A 212 1.39 -1.55 10.28
C GLN A 212 2.40 -1.84 9.17
N ARG A 213 2.45 -3.08 8.66
CA ARG A 213 3.33 -3.44 7.53
C ARG A 213 2.99 -2.66 6.26
N LEU A 214 1.70 -2.46 5.98
CA LEU A 214 1.28 -1.63 4.86
C LEU A 214 1.81 -0.20 5.00
N VAL A 215 1.70 0.39 6.20
CA VAL A 215 2.23 1.74 6.50
C VAL A 215 3.75 1.79 6.38
N ASP A 216 4.48 0.84 6.96
CA ASP A 216 5.95 0.78 6.93
C ASP A 216 6.51 0.65 5.51
N GLU A 217 5.90 -0.21 4.68
CA GLU A 217 6.28 -0.37 3.29
C GLU A 217 5.90 0.87 2.46
N GLN A 218 4.78 1.52 2.78
CA GLN A 218 4.39 2.79 2.16
C GLN A 218 5.37 3.93 2.51
N ASP A 219 5.87 3.99 3.74
CA ASP A 219 6.85 4.98 4.20
C ASP A 219 8.21 4.78 3.54
N THR A 220 8.65 3.52 3.45
CA THR A 220 9.85 3.15 2.70
C THR A 220 9.71 3.51 1.23
N ALA A 221 8.55 3.24 0.62
CA ALA A 221 8.24 3.62 -0.76
C ALA A 221 8.16 5.14 -0.95
N SER A 222 7.81 5.90 0.09
CA SER A 222 7.57 7.35 0.06
C SER A 222 8.81 8.22 0.32
N GLY A 223 9.94 7.65 0.77
CA GLY A 223 11.16 8.39 1.13
C GLY A 223 11.73 9.28 0.00
N VAL A 224 12.30 10.44 0.34
CA VAL A 224 12.88 11.38 -0.64
C VAL A 224 14.12 10.75 -1.31
N PRO A 225 14.21 10.69 -2.66
CA PRO A 225 15.38 10.14 -3.34
C PRO A 225 16.56 11.14 -3.31
N TRP A 226 17.21 11.23 -2.15
CA TRP A 226 18.30 12.17 -1.87
C TRP A 226 19.45 12.07 -2.88
N LEU A 227 19.78 10.85 -3.34
CA LEU A 227 20.82 10.64 -4.34
C LEU A 227 20.48 11.34 -5.67
N THR A 228 19.24 11.21 -6.13
CA THR A 228 18.75 11.85 -7.36
C THR A 228 18.76 13.37 -7.22
N ALA A 229 18.32 13.90 -6.07
CA ALA A 229 18.38 15.33 -5.79
C ALA A 229 19.83 15.85 -5.86
N VAL A 230 20.77 15.20 -5.18
CA VAL A 230 22.19 15.58 -5.18
C VAL A 230 22.78 15.57 -6.59
N LEU A 231 22.47 14.54 -7.41
CA LEU A 231 22.96 14.44 -8.78
C LEU A 231 22.41 15.55 -9.68
N VAL A 232 21.11 15.84 -9.60
CA VAL A 232 20.47 16.87 -10.42
C VAL A 232 20.99 18.26 -10.04
N PHE A 233 21.06 18.60 -8.75
CA PHE A 233 21.62 19.88 -8.30
C PHE A 233 23.12 19.99 -8.60
N GLY A 234 23.86 18.89 -8.48
CA GLY A 234 25.28 18.82 -8.86
C GLY A 234 25.51 19.07 -10.35
N LEU A 235 24.68 18.49 -11.22
CA LEU A 235 24.72 18.71 -12.68
C LEU A 235 24.43 20.18 -13.03
N LEU A 236 23.41 20.78 -12.40
CA LEU A 236 23.09 22.20 -12.60
C LEU A 236 24.26 23.10 -12.16
N ALA A 237 24.83 22.85 -10.98
CA ALA A 237 25.98 23.60 -10.48
C ALA A 237 27.20 23.47 -11.41
N ALA A 238 27.47 22.27 -11.94
CA ALA A 238 28.55 22.02 -12.88
C ALA A 238 28.34 22.76 -14.22
N LEU A 239 27.11 22.82 -14.73
CA LEU A 239 26.76 23.58 -15.93
C LEU A 239 26.96 25.08 -15.73
N ILE A 240 26.46 25.64 -14.62
CA ILE A 240 26.62 27.06 -14.27
C ILE A 240 28.10 27.42 -14.11
N ALA A 241 28.86 26.61 -13.37
CA ALA A 241 30.29 26.82 -13.18
C ALA A 241 31.05 26.82 -14.51
N THR A 242 30.70 25.90 -15.42
CA THR A 242 31.28 25.81 -16.77
C THR A 242 30.96 27.06 -17.60
N GLN A 243 29.72 27.55 -17.56
CA GLN A 243 29.31 28.78 -18.25
C GLN A 243 30.05 30.02 -17.71
N ILE A 244 30.17 30.16 -16.38
CA ILE A 244 30.91 31.26 -15.75
C ILE A 244 32.40 31.21 -16.14
N HIS A 245 33.01 30.02 -16.11
CA HIS A 245 34.40 29.82 -16.50
C HIS A 245 34.64 30.23 -17.96
N LEU A 246 33.76 29.82 -18.87
CA LEU A 246 33.84 30.20 -20.28
C LEU A 246 33.63 31.71 -20.49
N LYS A 247 32.65 32.32 -19.81
CA LYS A 247 32.37 33.76 -19.88
C LYS A 247 33.59 34.59 -19.46
N ARG A 248 34.19 34.26 -18.31
CA ARG A 248 35.38 34.97 -17.78
C ARG A 248 36.61 34.83 -18.67
N ARG A 249 36.77 33.71 -19.37
CA ARG A 249 37.98 33.42 -20.16
C ARG A 249 37.88 33.84 -21.62
N THR A 250 36.67 33.93 -22.18
CA THR A 250 36.47 34.18 -23.63
C THR A 250 35.65 35.44 -23.96
N ASN A 251 35.15 36.20 -22.97
CA ASN A 251 34.36 37.44 -23.15
C ASN A 251 33.12 37.35 -24.09
N ARG A 252 32.76 36.17 -24.60
CA ARG A 252 31.55 35.90 -25.38
C ARG A 252 30.48 35.27 -24.49
N VAL A 253 29.25 35.79 -24.62
CA VAL A 253 28.25 35.74 -23.55
C VAL A 253 27.33 34.52 -23.59
N PHE A 254 27.18 33.82 -24.72
CA PHE A 254 26.24 32.69 -24.84
C PHE A 254 26.79 31.52 -25.67
N ASN A 255 26.84 30.32 -25.06
CA ASN A 255 26.96 29.05 -25.78
C ASN A 255 25.57 28.43 -25.84
N ILE A 256 24.97 28.41 -27.03
CA ILE A 256 23.59 27.96 -27.26
C ILE A 256 23.41 26.51 -26.79
N GLY A 257 24.39 25.63 -27.01
CA GLY A 257 24.31 24.23 -26.57
C GLY A 257 24.30 24.05 -25.05
N LEU A 258 25.11 24.82 -24.32
CA LEU A 258 25.10 24.82 -22.85
C LEU A 258 23.84 25.45 -22.27
N LEU A 259 23.25 26.42 -22.97
CA LEU A 259 21.97 27.03 -22.59
C LEU A 259 20.83 26.01 -22.73
N VAL A 260 20.76 25.30 -23.86
CA VAL A 260 19.78 24.21 -24.06
C VAL A 260 19.91 23.13 -22.98
N ALA A 261 21.15 22.73 -22.64
CA ALA A 261 21.38 21.77 -21.58
C ALA A 261 20.92 22.29 -20.20
N SER A 262 21.16 23.56 -19.89
CA SER A 262 20.74 24.16 -18.62
C SER A 262 19.22 24.31 -18.52
N ILE A 263 18.56 24.64 -19.63
CA ILE A 263 17.09 24.68 -19.72
C ILE A 263 16.52 23.29 -19.52
N ALA A 264 17.07 22.25 -20.16
CA ALA A 264 16.61 20.88 -20.00
C ALA A 264 16.74 20.38 -18.55
N VAL A 265 17.87 20.66 -17.89
CA VAL A 265 18.08 20.32 -16.47
C VAL A 265 17.15 21.13 -15.57
N GLY A 266 16.97 22.43 -15.84
CA GLY A 266 16.02 23.28 -15.11
C GLY A 266 14.58 22.80 -15.24
N LEU A 267 14.16 22.40 -16.45
CA LEU A 267 12.84 21.83 -16.70
C LEU A 267 12.67 20.49 -15.96
N SER A 268 13.73 19.67 -15.90
CA SER A 268 13.73 18.40 -15.15
C SER A 268 13.54 18.64 -13.64
N ILE A 269 14.20 19.67 -13.09
CA ILE A 269 14.04 20.08 -11.69
C ILE A 269 12.63 20.58 -11.44
N LEU A 270 12.11 21.44 -12.31
CA LEU A 270 10.81 22.08 -12.12
C LEU A 270 9.67 21.06 -12.28
N TRP A 271 9.80 20.13 -13.24
CA TRP A 271 8.89 19.01 -13.40
C TRP A 271 8.99 18.03 -12.23
N GLY A 272 10.19 17.66 -11.80
CA GLY A 272 10.39 16.79 -10.62
C GLY A 272 9.85 17.42 -9.33
N ALA A 273 10.08 18.72 -9.12
CA ALA A 273 9.54 19.48 -7.99
C ALA A 273 8.01 19.60 -8.07
N GLY A 274 7.44 19.84 -9.25
CA GLY A 274 6.00 19.86 -9.48
C GLY A 274 5.36 18.51 -9.18
N ALA A 275 5.96 17.41 -9.67
CA ALA A 275 5.50 16.05 -9.38
C ALA A 275 5.62 15.70 -7.89
N LEU A 276 6.73 16.06 -7.24
CA LEU A 276 6.88 15.88 -5.79
C LEU A 276 5.90 16.72 -5.00
N THR A 277 5.55 17.93 -5.46
CA THR A 277 4.57 18.80 -4.79
C THR A 277 3.16 18.25 -4.96
N VAL A 278 2.78 17.84 -6.18
CA VAL A 278 1.49 17.19 -6.46
C VAL A 278 1.37 15.89 -5.68
N GLN A 279 2.43 15.08 -5.64
CA GLN A 279 2.51 13.88 -4.81
C GLN A 279 2.43 14.23 -3.32
N SER A 280 3.13 15.25 -2.84
CA SER A 280 3.09 15.63 -1.42
C SER A 280 1.70 16.11 -1.03
N VAL A 281 1.03 16.91 -1.85
CA VAL A 281 -0.32 17.43 -1.56
C VAL A 281 -1.36 16.31 -1.62
N LEU A 282 -1.37 15.48 -2.68
CA LEU A 282 -2.31 14.36 -2.83
C LEU A 282 -2.07 13.25 -1.81
N VAL A 283 -0.81 12.93 -1.52
CA VAL A 283 -0.45 11.88 -0.56
C VAL A 283 -0.58 12.40 0.87
N SER A 284 -0.28 13.67 1.19
CA SER A 284 -0.52 14.17 2.56
C SER A 284 -2.00 14.36 2.86
N SER A 285 -2.82 14.75 1.89
CA SER A 285 -4.28 14.82 2.07
C SER A 285 -4.93 13.44 2.13
N GLY A 286 -4.41 12.47 1.36
CA GLY A 286 -4.93 11.10 1.36
C GLY A 286 -4.47 10.23 2.53
N ARG A 287 -3.21 10.39 2.96
CA ARG A 287 -2.59 9.59 4.04
C ARG A 287 -3.20 9.88 5.42
N SER A 288 -3.67 11.11 5.67
CA SER A 288 -4.36 11.46 6.91
C SER A 288 -5.88 11.22 6.89
N THR A 289 -6.47 10.86 5.74
CA THR A 289 -7.94 10.88 5.60
C THR A 289 -8.54 9.59 5.05
N GLY A 290 -7.80 8.76 4.30
CA GLY A 290 -8.34 7.49 3.77
C GLY A 290 -8.09 6.30 4.70
N THR A 291 -6.82 6.03 5.02
CA THR A 291 -6.42 4.85 5.82
C THR A 291 -6.72 5.01 7.29
N GLU A 292 -6.43 6.17 7.89
CA GLU A 292 -6.78 6.48 9.28
C GLU A 292 -8.29 6.42 9.48
N GLN A 293 -9.05 6.91 8.50
CA GLN A 293 -10.50 6.89 8.53
C GLN A 293 -11.08 5.50 8.35
N ALA A 294 -10.51 4.69 7.45
CA ALA A 294 -10.88 3.29 7.33
C ALA A 294 -10.62 2.53 8.65
N ASP A 295 -9.48 2.74 9.30
CA ASP A 295 -9.17 2.13 10.61
C ASP A 295 -10.16 2.58 11.69
N LEU A 296 -10.48 3.88 11.78
CA LEU A 296 -11.50 4.40 12.70
C LEU A 296 -12.87 3.76 12.48
N LEU A 297 -13.33 3.67 11.23
CA LEU A 297 -14.62 3.06 10.88
C LEU A 297 -14.64 1.56 11.15
N VAL A 298 -13.51 0.88 10.95
CA VAL A 298 -13.35 -0.53 11.31
C VAL A 298 -13.51 -0.70 12.80
N ARG A 299 -12.74 0.03 13.61
CA ARG A 299 -12.86 0.00 15.09
C ARG A 299 -14.29 0.30 15.55
N ALA A 300 -14.97 1.26 14.90
CA ALA A 300 -16.37 1.57 15.19
C ALA A 300 -17.28 0.37 14.90
N ARG A 301 -17.14 -0.27 13.73
CA ARG A 301 -17.89 -1.48 13.35
C ARG A 301 -17.62 -2.65 14.29
N ILE A 302 -16.37 -2.83 14.70
CA ILE A 302 -15.95 -3.82 15.68
C ILE A 302 -16.74 -3.66 16.98
N ALA A 303 -16.73 -2.46 17.56
CA ALA A 303 -17.44 -2.17 18.81
C ALA A 303 -18.96 -2.35 18.65
N ALA A 304 -19.53 -1.95 17.51
CA ALA A 304 -20.95 -2.14 17.23
C ALA A 304 -21.34 -3.64 17.16
N LEU A 305 -20.55 -4.48 16.49
CA LEU A 305 -20.82 -5.92 16.40
C LEU A 305 -20.71 -6.61 17.76
N GLN A 306 -19.72 -6.23 18.58
CA GLN A 306 -19.59 -6.75 19.96
C GLN A 306 -20.77 -6.31 20.83
N ALA A 307 -21.17 -5.04 20.77
CA ALA A 307 -22.34 -4.54 21.47
C ALA A 307 -23.61 -5.32 21.06
N ARG A 308 -23.80 -5.61 19.76
CA ARG A 308 -24.94 -6.42 19.30
C ARG A 308 -24.93 -7.84 19.86
N ALA A 309 -23.76 -8.46 19.94
CA ALA A 309 -23.63 -9.78 20.57
C ALA A 309 -24.05 -9.72 22.06
N ASP A 310 -23.57 -8.72 22.80
CA ASP A 310 -23.89 -8.56 24.22
C ASP A 310 -25.37 -8.24 24.47
N GLU A 311 -25.96 -7.33 23.68
CA GLU A 311 -27.41 -7.07 23.70
C GLU A 311 -28.19 -8.38 23.56
N THR A 312 -27.80 -9.23 22.61
CA THR A 312 -28.48 -10.51 22.37
C THR A 312 -28.26 -11.49 23.53
N LEU A 313 -27.03 -11.54 24.07
CA LEU A 313 -26.68 -12.41 25.19
C LEU A 313 -27.36 -12.02 26.51
N THR A 314 -27.75 -10.75 26.69
CA THR A 314 -28.57 -10.35 27.85
C THR A 314 -29.86 -11.18 27.93
N LEU A 315 -30.54 -11.37 26.79
CA LEU A 315 -31.77 -12.14 26.69
C LEU A 315 -31.51 -13.66 26.77
N VAL A 316 -30.42 -14.15 26.17
CA VAL A 316 -30.03 -15.57 26.26
C VAL A 316 -29.78 -15.99 27.71
N ALA A 317 -29.21 -15.10 28.53
CA ALA A 317 -28.86 -15.37 29.92
C ALA A 317 -30.06 -15.49 30.87
N ARG A 318 -31.29 -15.17 30.43
CA ARG A 318 -32.57 -15.33 31.16
C ARG A 318 -32.47 -14.99 32.66
N GLY A 319 -32.11 -13.74 32.96
CA GLY A 319 -31.98 -13.21 34.33
C GLY A 319 -30.54 -13.09 34.86
N GLY A 320 -29.53 -13.53 34.09
CA GLY A 320 -28.11 -13.32 34.37
C GLY A 320 -27.41 -12.34 33.41
N GLY A 321 -28.17 -11.42 32.80
CA GLY A 321 -27.72 -10.58 31.69
C GLY A 321 -26.95 -9.30 32.07
N GLU A 322 -26.89 -8.93 33.35
CA GLU A 322 -26.39 -7.61 33.80
C GLU A 322 -24.95 -7.30 33.34
N SER A 323 -24.08 -8.29 33.29
CA SER A 323 -22.71 -8.09 32.78
C SER A 323 -22.68 -7.74 31.30
N TYR A 324 -23.53 -8.40 30.50
CA TYR A 324 -23.63 -8.14 29.06
C TYR A 324 -24.27 -6.77 28.79
N ASP A 325 -25.25 -6.37 29.60
CA ASP A 325 -25.89 -5.05 29.48
C ASP A 325 -24.90 -3.91 29.76
N LYS A 326 -24.07 -4.09 30.79
CA LYS A 326 -22.99 -3.16 31.09
C LYS A 326 -21.96 -3.08 29.96
N GLU A 327 -21.53 -4.24 29.44
CA GLU A 327 -20.55 -4.33 28.35
C GLU A 327 -21.10 -3.70 27.06
N PHE A 328 -22.40 -3.90 26.76
CA PHE A 328 -23.11 -3.19 25.70
C PHE A 328 -22.98 -1.67 25.86
N GLY A 329 -23.25 -1.12 27.05
CA GLY A 329 -23.16 0.31 27.29
C GLY A 329 -21.75 0.88 27.09
N GLU A 330 -20.72 0.15 27.54
CA GLU A 330 -19.31 0.52 27.35
C GLU A 330 -18.93 0.51 25.85
N LEU A 331 -19.29 -0.55 25.12
CA LEU A 331 -19.01 -0.71 23.70
C LEU A 331 -19.81 0.27 22.83
N PHE A 332 -21.08 0.50 23.15
CA PHE A 332 -21.93 1.48 22.47
C PHE A 332 -21.39 2.90 22.69
N GLY A 333 -20.97 3.22 23.92
CA GLY A 333 -20.31 4.49 24.23
C GLY A 333 -19.01 4.69 23.45
N GLN A 334 -18.19 3.66 23.28
CA GLN A 334 -17.00 3.70 22.45
C GLN A 334 -17.33 3.90 20.96
N PHE A 335 -18.32 3.16 20.46
CA PHE A 335 -18.76 3.17 19.07
C PHE A 335 -19.39 4.51 18.66
N ALA A 336 -20.41 4.95 19.39
CA ALA A 336 -21.30 6.04 19.01
C ALA A 336 -21.58 7.04 20.13
N GLY A 337 -20.89 6.97 21.28
CA GLY A 337 -21.16 7.83 22.43
C GLY A 337 -22.49 7.52 23.12
N GLU A 338 -22.77 8.22 24.22
CA GLU A 338 -23.98 8.00 25.04
C GLU A 338 -25.29 8.35 24.31
N ASP A 339 -25.21 9.16 23.25
CA ASP A 339 -26.36 9.66 22.49
C ASP A 339 -26.48 9.07 21.07
N GLY A 340 -25.58 8.16 20.69
CA GLY A 340 -25.51 7.61 19.33
C GLY A 340 -24.89 8.54 18.29
N GLN A 341 -24.32 9.68 18.71
CA GLN A 341 -23.75 10.70 17.83
C GLN A 341 -22.27 11.03 18.12
N GLY A 342 -21.68 10.43 19.15
CA GLY A 342 -20.28 10.60 19.58
C GLY A 342 -19.40 9.39 19.28
N GLY A 343 -18.43 9.13 20.17
CA GLY A 343 -17.50 7.99 20.05
C GLY A 343 -16.67 8.01 18.77
N LEU A 344 -16.28 6.82 18.32
CA LEU A 344 -15.53 6.61 17.07
C LEU A 344 -16.32 7.10 15.84
N LEU A 345 -17.65 6.96 15.82
CA LEU A 345 -18.49 7.52 14.74
C LEU A 345 -18.41 9.05 14.68
N GLY A 346 -18.41 9.72 15.83
CA GLY A 346 -18.29 11.17 15.91
C GLY A 346 -16.90 11.68 15.52
N GLU A 347 -15.84 10.90 15.80
CA GLU A 347 -14.49 11.14 15.30
C GLU A 347 -14.40 10.97 13.78
N ALA A 348 -14.91 9.84 13.26
CA ALA A 348 -14.97 9.60 11.82
C ALA A 348 -15.76 10.70 11.11
N ARG A 349 -16.92 11.13 11.63
CA ARG A 349 -17.70 12.20 11.01
C ARG A 349 -16.93 13.52 10.87
N ARG A 350 -16.10 13.88 11.87
CA ARG A 350 -15.24 15.07 11.81
C ARG A 350 -14.09 14.92 10.84
N GLY A 351 -13.50 13.71 10.76
CA GLY A 351 -12.44 13.39 9.80
C GLY A 351 -12.91 13.37 8.35
N ALA A 352 -14.17 12.99 8.11
CA ALA A 352 -14.76 12.85 6.78
C ALA A 352 -15.39 14.12 6.21
N GLU A 353 -15.33 15.29 6.87
CA GLU A 353 -16.08 16.48 6.42
C GLU A 353 -15.81 16.82 4.93
N GLY A 354 -16.84 16.66 4.10
CA GLY A 354 -16.77 16.91 2.64
C GLY A 354 -16.26 15.72 1.80
N GLY A 355 -15.94 14.60 2.44
CA GLY A 355 -15.56 13.33 1.81
C GLY A 355 -16.76 12.48 1.38
N PRO A 356 -16.57 11.55 0.43
CA PRO A 356 -17.65 10.71 -0.11
C PRO A 356 -18.30 9.78 0.93
N GLU A 357 -17.60 9.43 2.00
CA GLU A 357 -18.07 8.56 3.08
C GLU A 357 -19.01 9.27 4.09
N THR A 358 -19.06 10.61 4.07
CA THR A 358 -19.85 11.44 5.03
C THR A 358 -21.30 10.97 5.14
N THR A 359 -21.94 10.66 4.01
CA THR A 359 -23.35 10.26 3.97
C THR A 359 -23.58 8.96 4.72
N HIS A 360 -22.72 7.97 4.53
CA HIS A 360 -22.84 6.68 5.21
C HIS A 360 -22.57 6.82 6.72
N ILE A 361 -21.59 7.63 7.11
CA ILE A 361 -21.29 7.88 8.53
C ILE A 361 -22.48 8.58 9.23
N ALA A 362 -23.11 9.55 8.55
CA ALA A 362 -24.29 10.23 9.09
C ALA A 362 -25.50 9.29 9.21
N SER A 363 -25.74 8.43 8.22
CA SER A 363 -26.78 7.40 8.30
C SER A 363 -26.51 6.41 9.44
N ALA A 364 -25.28 5.95 9.60
CA ALA A 364 -24.88 5.05 10.69
C ALA A 364 -25.18 5.67 12.07
N ALA A 365 -24.88 6.96 12.28
CA ALA A 365 -25.16 7.65 13.54
C ALA A 365 -26.68 7.77 13.82
N ASN A 366 -27.48 8.05 12.78
CA ASN A 366 -28.94 8.08 12.92
C ASN A 366 -29.50 6.69 13.27
N HIS A 367 -29.05 5.64 12.59
CA HIS A 367 -29.44 4.27 12.89
C HIS A 367 -28.94 3.81 14.28
N ALA A 368 -27.77 4.26 14.72
CA ALA A 368 -27.26 3.99 16.06
C ALA A 368 -28.17 4.60 17.14
N THR A 369 -28.67 5.82 16.91
CA THR A 369 -29.64 6.46 17.82
C THR A 369 -30.96 5.67 17.90
N THR A 370 -31.45 5.14 16.77
CA THR A 370 -32.62 4.26 16.74
C THR A 370 -32.35 2.96 17.47
N TRP A 371 -31.19 2.35 17.26
CA TRP A 371 -30.79 1.11 17.92
C TRP A 371 -30.69 1.29 19.44
N LEU A 372 -30.09 2.38 19.93
CA LEU A 372 -30.02 2.68 21.36
C LEU A 372 -31.40 2.80 22.01
N ARG A 373 -32.36 3.42 21.29
CA ARG A 373 -33.75 3.51 21.76
C ARG A 373 -34.42 2.15 21.81
N ALA A 374 -34.25 1.34 20.76
CA ALA A 374 -34.79 -0.01 20.69
C ALA A 374 -34.22 -0.91 21.79
N HIS A 375 -32.91 -0.82 22.04
CA HIS A 375 -32.24 -1.50 23.13
C HIS A 375 -32.85 -1.15 24.49
N GLY A 376 -33.05 0.15 24.77
CA GLY A 376 -33.69 0.60 26.01
C GLY A 376 -35.10 0.03 26.20
N GLU A 377 -35.86 -0.11 25.11
CA GLU A 377 -37.19 -0.72 25.16
C GLU A 377 -37.14 -2.25 25.36
N VAL A 378 -36.18 -2.94 24.72
CA VAL A 378 -35.90 -4.36 24.96
C VAL A 378 -35.60 -4.59 26.44
N ARG A 379 -34.71 -3.78 27.05
CA ARG A 379 -34.38 -3.88 28.48
C ARG A 379 -35.59 -3.62 29.36
N ARG A 380 -36.38 -2.58 29.07
CA ARG A 380 -37.62 -2.28 29.81
C ARG A 380 -38.60 -3.45 29.79
N LEU A 381 -38.77 -4.11 28.65
CA LEU A 381 -39.63 -5.29 28.50
C LEU A 381 -39.08 -6.50 29.26
N ASP A 382 -37.78 -6.78 29.16
CA ASP A 382 -37.12 -7.87 29.89
C ASP A 382 -37.22 -7.68 31.41
N ASP A 383 -36.88 -6.50 31.91
CA ASP A 383 -36.90 -6.16 33.34
C ASP A 383 -38.32 -6.15 33.94
N SER A 384 -39.34 -5.90 33.12
CA SER A 384 -40.75 -5.98 33.54
C SER A 384 -41.35 -7.38 33.44
N GLY A 385 -40.58 -8.38 32.98
CA GLY A 385 -41.00 -9.77 32.84
C GLY A 385 -41.70 -10.11 31.52
N ASN A 386 -41.80 -9.15 30.59
CA ASN A 386 -42.38 -9.34 29.25
C ASN A 386 -41.35 -9.94 28.27
N TYR A 387 -40.74 -11.07 28.64
CA TYR A 387 -39.63 -11.68 27.91
C TYR A 387 -39.95 -11.99 26.43
N ALA A 388 -41.17 -12.45 26.12
CA ALA A 388 -41.54 -12.79 24.75
C ALA A 388 -41.58 -11.55 23.83
N GLU A 389 -42.06 -10.41 24.34
CA GLU A 389 -42.07 -9.13 23.62
C GLU A 389 -40.65 -8.58 23.49
N ALA A 390 -39.84 -8.67 24.56
CA ALA A 390 -38.44 -8.27 24.54
C ALA A 390 -37.65 -9.03 23.46
N VAL A 391 -37.82 -10.36 23.40
CA VAL A 391 -37.21 -11.20 22.36
C VAL A 391 -37.72 -10.81 20.98
N GLY A 392 -39.04 -10.64 20.80
CA GLY A 392 -39.63 -10.22 19.53
C GLY A 392 -38.99 -8.93 18.99
N LEU A 393 -38.93 -7.88 19.82
CA LEU A 393 -38.33 -6.59 19.45
C LEU A 393 -36.82 -6.69 19.20
N ALA A 394 -36.14 -7.57 19.92
CA ALA A 394 -34.68 -7.74 19.79
C ALA A 394 -34.27 -8.45 18.49
N ILE A 395 -35.11 -9.34 17.94
CA ILE A 395 -34.76 -10.19 16.79
C ILE A 395 -35.57 -9.91 15.52
N ASP A 396 -36.65 -9.14 15.59
CA ASP A 396 -37.46 -8.79 14.42
C ASP A 396 -36.64 -7.91 13.44
N GLY A 397 -36.25 -8.51 12.32
CA GLY A 397 -35.53 -7.83 11.24
C GLY A 397 -36.43 -7.04 10.29
N THR A 398 -37.75 -7.07 10.47
CA THR A 398 -38.73 -6.38 9.63
C THR A 398 -39.27 -5.10 10.24
N ASP A 399 -39.25 -4.99 11.58
CA ASP A 399 -39.59 -3.75 12.28
C ASP A 399 -38.44 -2.75 12.16
N GLU A 400 -38.67 -1.66 11.43
CA GLU A 400 -37.69 -0.61 11.24
C GLU A 400 -37.24 0.06 12.54
N GLU A 401 -38.10 0.08 13.55
CA GLU A 401 -37.76 0.62 14.88
C GLU A 401 -37.20 -0.46 15.83
N GLY A 402 -37.20 -1.72 15.40
CA GLY A 402 -36.66 -2.86 16.16
C GLY A 402 -35.14 -2.89 16.23
N ALA A 403 -34.60 -3.54 17.27
CA ALA A 403 -33.16 -3.53 17.53
C ALA A 403 -32.37 -4.23 16.42
N ALA A 404 -32.86 -5.37 15.92
CA ALA A 404 -32.18 -6.13 14.86
C ALA A 404 -32.09 -5.35 13.53
N ALA A 405 -33.19 -4.70 13.10
CA ALA A 405 -33.20 -3.93 11.86
C ALA A 405 -32.37 -2.64 11.98
N ALA A 406 -32.47 -1.94 13.12
CA ALA A 406 -31.67 -0.75 13.39
C ALA A 406 -30.17 -1.07 13.38
N PHE A 407 -29.75 -2.12 14.09
CA PHE A 407 -28.37 -2.60 14.05
C PHE A 407 -27.92 -3.02 12.64
N SER A 408 -28.74 -3.77 11.91
CA SER A 408 -28.39 -4.21 10.54
C SER A 408 -28.11 -3.04 9.61
N ARG A 409 -28.81 -1.91 9.80
CA ARG A 409 -28.55 -0.67 9.05
C ARG A 409 -27.28 0.04 9.50
N VAL A 410 -27.01 0.09 10.81
CA VAL A 410 -25.72 0.55 11.35
C VAL A 410 -24.56 -0.23 10.71
N ASP A 411 -24.62 -1.56 10.72
CA ASP A 411 -23.58 -2.40 10.14
C ASP A 411 -23.44 -2.19 8.63
N GLY A 412 -24.57 -2.14 7.90
CA GLY A 412 -24.58 -1.89 6.46
C GLY A 412 -23.97 -0.53 6.07
N ASP A 413 -24.30 0.53 6.82
CA ASP A 413 -23.73 1.86 6.60
C ASP A 413 -22.24 1.91 6.93
N LEU A 414 -21.80 1.24 7.99
CA LEU A 414 -20.38 1.14 8.32
C LEU A 414 -19.60 0.36 7.26
N VAL A 415 -20.12 -0.76 6.77
CA VAL A 415 -19.53 -1.51 5.65
C VAL A 415 -19.40 -0.63 4.41
N ALA A 416 -20.45 0.13 4.07
CA ALA A 416 -20.43 1.04 2.94
C ALA A 416 -19.41 2.17 3.13
N ALA A 417 -19.35 2.79 4.31
CA ALA A 417 -18.39 3.84 4.64
C ALA A 417 -16.94 3.34 4.54
N ILE A 418 -16.66 2.15 5.09
CA ILE A 418 -15.35 1.48 4.98
C ILE A 418 -15.00 1.23 3.52
N GLY A 419 -15.95 0.73 2.72
CA GLY A 419 -15.75 0.48 1.29
C GLY A 419 -15.42 1.76 0.52
N VAL A 420 -16.12 2.86 0.80
CA VAL A 420 -15.86 4.17 0.20
C VAL A 420 -14.50 4.72 0.61
N ALA A 421 -14.14 4.67 1.90
CA ALA A 421 -12.85 5.14 2.40
C ALA A 421 -11.68 4.37 1.75
N ARG A 422 -11.82 3.04 1.59
CA ARG A 422 -10.85 2.21 0.88
C ARG A 422 -10.75 2.55 -0.60
N GLN A 423 -11.88 2.72 -1.28
CA GLN A 423 -11.88 3.07 -2.70
C GLN A 423 -11.22 4.43 -2.94
N SER A 424 -11.49 5.42 -2.09
CA SER A 424 -10.80 6.71 -2.11
C SER A 424 -9.29 6.54 -1.94
N PHE A 425 -8.82 5.73 -0.98
CA PHE A 425 -7.40 5.42 -0.82
C PHE A 425 -6.78 4.77 -2.07
N LEU A 426 -7.47 3.80 -2.68
CA LEU A 426 -7.01 3.14 -3.91
C LEU A 426 -6.95 4.10 -5.09
N ASP A 427 -7.97 4.94 -5.26
CA ASP A 427 -8.05 5.92 -6.35
C ASP A 427 -6.96 6.99 -6.20
N GLU A 428 -6.73 7.50 -4.99
CA GLU A 428 -5.67 8.47 -4.69
C GLU A 428 -4.28 7.87 -4.90
N THR A 429 -4.04 6.65 -4.44
CA THR A 429 -2.76 5.94 -4.63
C THR A 429 -2.50 5.67 -6.10
N THR A 430 -3.53 5.22 -6.84
CA THR A 430 -3.44 4.95 -8.29
C THR A 430 -3.23 6.24 -9.08
N ASN A 431 -3.95 7.32 -8.75
CA ASN A 431 -3.79 8.61 -9.42
C ASN A 431 -2.42 9.24 -9.12
N GLY A 432 -1.93 9.09 -7.89
CA GLY A 432 -0.56 9.43 -7.50
C GLY A 432 0.48 8.67 -8.32
N SER A 433 0.30 7.37 -8.54
CA SER A 433 1.18 6.56 -9.41
C SER A 433 1.09 7.01 -10.87
N ARG A 434 -0.11 7.22 -11.42
CA ARG A 434 -0.29 7.69 -12.81
C ARG A 434 0.38 9.04 -13.06
N ALA A 435 0.37 9.95 -12.09
CA ALA A 435 1.08 11.23 -12.19
C ALA A 435 2.61 11.05 -12.34
N LEU A 436 3.17 9.92 -11.88
CA LEU A 436 4.59 9.60 -11.97
C LEU A 436 4.98 8.87 -13.27
N THR A 437 4.04 8.24 -13.97
CA THR A 437 4.31 7.43 -15.18
C THR A 437 5.02 8.19 -16.31
N LEU A 438 4.78 9.50 -16.45
CA LEU A 438 5.43 10.34 -17.47
C LEU A 438 6.80 10.89 -17.03
N LEU A 439 7.17 10.80 -15.75
CA LEU A 439 8.47 11.30 -15.26
C LEU A 439 9.62 10.44 -15.75
N ALA A 440 9.50 9.12 -15.72
CA ALA A 440 10.57 8.21 -16.17
C ALA A 440 10.99 8.46 -17.63
N PRO A 441 10.07 8.49 -18.62
CA PRO A 441 10.42 8.85 -20.00
C PRO A 441 10.81 10.33 -20.12
N GLY A 442 10.20 11.23 -19.35
CA GLY A 442 10.52 12.66 -19.33
C GLY A 442 11.97 12.93 -18.92
N PHE A 443 12.44 12.34 -17.81
CA PHE A 443 13.83 12.45 -17.37
C PHE A 443 14.82 11.85 -18.37
N ALA A 444 14.48 10.71 -18.98
CA ALA A 444 15.34 10.09 -20.00
C ALA A 444 15.50 11.00 -21.23
N VAL A 445 14.40 11.60 -21.71
CA VAL A 445 14.42 12.55 -22.84
C VAL A 445 15.19 13.81 -22.49
N LEU A 446 14.95 14.40 -21.30
CA LEU A 446 15.64 15.62 -20.87
C LEU A 446 17.14 15.41 -20.65
N ALA A 447 17.54 14.24 -20.13
CA ALA A 447 18.95 13.86 -20.01
C ALA A 447 19.62 13.70 -21.38
N ALA A 448 18.92 13.10 -22.35
CA ALA A 448 19.41 12.99 -23.73
C ALA A 448 19.57 14.37 -24.39
N ILE A 449 18.60 15.27 -24.21
CA ILE A 449 18.68 16.67 -24.68
C ILE A 449 19.87 17.39 -24.04
N ALA A 450 20.09 17.22 -22.72
CA ALA A 450 21.22 17.83 -22.03
C ALA A 450 22.57 17.31 -22.53
N ALA A 451 22.69 16.00 -22.78
CA ALA A 451 23.90 15.38 -23.34
C ALA A 451 24.17 15.86 -24.78
N LEU A 452 23.14 15.92 -25.63
CA LEU A 452 23.26 16.40 -27.02
C LEU A 452 23.60 17.90 -27.06
N GLY A 453 22.93 18.72 -26.26
CA GLY A 453 23.20 20.16 -26.15
C GLY A 453 24.64 20.44 -25.70
N THR A 454 25.13 19.69 -24.70
CA THR A 454 26.54 19.77 -24.27
C THR A 454 27.49 19.37 -25.40
N THR A 455 27.19 18.29 -26.12
CA THR A 455 28.04 17.81 -27.23
C THR A 455 28.12 18.83 -28.37
N LEU A 456 26.98 19.40 -28.79
CA LEU A 456 26.93 20.40 -29.87
C LEU A 456 27.64 21.69 -29.47
N GLY A 457 27.40 22.18 -28.24
CA GLY A 457 28.02 23.41 -27.74
C GLY A 457 29.55 23.35 -27.63
N PHE A 458 30.13 22.17 -27.42
CA PHE A 458 31.59 21.99 -27.43
C PHE A 458 32.14 21.67 -28.84
N ARG A 459 31.37 20.98 -29.70
CA ARG A 459 31.78 20.66 -31.08
C ARG A 459 31.97 21.90 -31.95
N GLU A 460 31.09 22.89 -31.79
CA GLU A 460 31.18 24.17 -32.50
C GLU A 460 32.46 24.93 -32.11
N ARG A 461 32.82 24.90 -30.82
CA ARG A 461 34.07 25.50 -30.32
C ARG A 461 35.32 24.74 -30.73
N LEU A 462 35.30 23.40 -30.77
CA LEU A 462 36.47 22.61 -31.20
C LEU A 462 36.79 22.81 -32.69
N ARG A 463 35.81 23.24 -33.50
CA ARG A 463 36.02 23.59 -34.91
C ARG A 463 36.69 24.96 -35.11
N GLU A 464 36.54 25.90 -34.17
CA GLU A 464 37.20 27.22 -34.24
C GLU A 464 38.71 27.17 -33.93
N TYR A 465 39.22 26.08 -33.34
CA TYR A 465 40.64 25.90 -33.01
C TYR A 465 41.39 24.97 -33.98
N ARG A 466 40.73 24.48 -35.02
CA ARG A 466 41.36 23.80 -36.17
C ARG A 466 41.48 24.79 -37.31
#